data_AF-A0A537DAQ5-F1
#
_entry.id   AF-A0A537DAQ5-F1
#
_cell.length_a   1.000
_cell.length_b   1.000
_cell.length_c   1.000
_cell.angle_alpha   90.00
_cell.angle_beta   90.00
_cell.angle_gamma   90.00
#
_symmetry.space_group_name_H-M   'P 1'
#
loop_
_entity.id
_entity.type
_entity.pdbx_description
1 polymer ?
#
loop_
_entity_poly.entity_id
_entity_poly.type
_entity_poly.pdbx_seq_one_letter_code
_entity_poly.pdbx_strand_id
1 'polypeptide(L)'
;MPLEQAKRFTYVDRGFYAQQLKRLWRYFPREQTIAFKSEELLASPAAVLATIADFLGIAPFPPVAEKTAHAGDYDTAMDEEARRYLVAVFEPEIRELERLLGWDCSDWLR
;
A
#
# COMPACT_ATOMS: atom_id res chain seq x y z
N MET A 1 0.39 -24.55 -15.00
CA MET A 1 -0.58 -23.89 -14.10
C MET A 1 -1.67 -23.25 -14.95
N PRO A 2 -2.96 -23.53 -14.71
CA PRO A 2 -4.06 -22.86 -15.42
C PRO A 2 -4.01 -21.33 -15.22
N LEU A 3 -4.35 -20.55 -16.25
CA LEU A 3 -4.21 -19.08 -16.26
C LEU A 3 -4.94 -18.39 -15.09
N GLU A 4 -6.11 -18.90 -14.71
CA GLU A 4 -6.93 -18.44 -13.59
C GLU A 4 -6.22 -18.57 -12.24
N GLN A 5 -5.51 -19.69 -12.03
CA GLN A 5 -4.73 -19.90 -10.82
C GLN A 5 -3.52 -18.95 -10.78
N ALA A 6 -2.83 -18.79 -11.91
CA ALA A 6 -1.71 -17.86 -12.02
C ALA A 6 -2.12 -16.42 -11.70
N LYS A 7 -3.29 -15.96 -12.16
CA LYS A 7 -3.84 -14.63 -11.82
C LYS A 7 -4.15 -14.50 -10.32
N ARG A 8 -4.79 -15.49 -9.70
CA ARG A 8 -5.08 -15.47 -8.25
C ARG A 8 -3.82 -15.37 -7.40
N PHE A 9 -2.77 -16.13 -7.74
CA PHE A 9 -1.46 -15.98 -7.09
C PHE A 9 -0.89 -14.58 -7.32
N THR A 10 -1.05 -13.98 -8.50
CA THR A 10 -0.55 -12.62 -8.75
C THR A 10 -1.22 -11.53 -7.93
N TYR A 11 -2.49 -11.69 -7.51
CA TYR A 11 -3.15 -10.68 -6.66
C TYR A 11 -2.66 -10.76 -5.21
N VAL A 12 -2.58 -11.96 -4.65
CA VAL A 12 -2.07 -12.16 -3.29
C VAL A 12 -0.59 -11.82 -3.23
N ASP A 13 0.21 -12.27 -4.21
CA ASP A 13 1.66 -12.01 -4.27
C ASP A 13 1.99 -10.50 -4.30
N ARG A 14 1.14 -9.68 -4.93
CA ARG A 14 1.30 -8.21 -4.96
C ARG A 14 1.05 -7.55 -3.61
N GLY A 15 0.32 -8.21 -2.71
CA GLY A 15 0.07 -7.73 -1.35
C GLY A 15 1.26 -7.89 -0.41
N PHE A 16 2.31 -8.64 -0.78
CA PHE A 16 3.50 -8.77 0.06
C PHE A 16 4.48 -7.60 -0.14
N TYR A 17 4.20 -6.46 0.47
CA TYR A 17 4.97 -5.22 0.34
C TYR A 17 6.37 -5.31 0.94
N ALA A 18 6.53 -5.95 2.10
CA ALA A 18 7.81 -6.08 2.81
C ALA A 18 8.89 -6.72 1.93
N GLN A 19 8.56 -7.78 1.17
CA GLN A 19 9.49 -8.43 0.26
C GLN A 19 9.85 -7.51 -0.93
N GLN A 20 8.87 -6.75 -1.42
CA GLN A 20 9.09 -5.80 -2.52
C GLN A 20 10.01 -4.66 -2.08
N LEU A 21 9.80 -4.09 -0.89
CA LEU A 21 10.65 -3.06 -0.30
C LEU A 21 12.06 -3.57 -0.05
N LYS A 22 12.24 -4.77 0.52
CA LYS A 22 13.57 -5.38 0.70
C LYS A 22 14.34 -5.53 -0.62
N ARG A 23 13.64 -5.89 -1.71
CA ARG A 23 14.24 -6.00 -3.05
C ARG A 23 14.60 -4.63 -3.61
N LEU A 24 13.74 -3.63 -3.46
CA LEU A 24 14.01 -2.25 -3.86
C LEU A 24 15.23 -1.70 -3.12
N TRP A 25 15.29 -1.91 -1.80
CA TRP A 25 16.36 -1.40 -0.94
C TRP A 25 17.71 -2.07 -1.12
N ARG A 26 17.79 -3.15 -1.91
CA ARG A 26 19.06 -3.70 -2.36
C ARG A 26 19.78 -2.80 -3.36
N TYR A 27 19.02 -2.00 -4.12
CA TYR A 27 19.53 -1.17 -5.20
C TYR A 27 19.42 0.32 -4.92
N PHE A 28 18.38 0.73 -4.20
CA PHE A 28 18.16 2.13 -3.81
C PHE A 28 18.20 2.24 -2.27
N PRO A 29 19.07 3.07 -1.68
CA PRO A 29 19.10 3.26 -0.24
C PRO A 29 17.76 3.82 0.27
N ARG A 30 17.45 3.60 1.55
CA ARG A 30 16.15 3.95 2.14
C ARG A 30 15.83 5.44 2.01
N GLU A 31 16.85 6.28 2.10
CA GLU A 31 16.77 7.73 1.99
C GLU A 31 16.36 8.21 0.59
N GLN A 32 16.47 7.34 -0.43
CA GLN A 32 16.00 7.59 -1.80
C GLN A 32 14.65 6.94 -2.09
N THR A 33 13.95 6.48 -1.05
CA THR A 33 12.60 5.92 -1.17
C THR A 33 11.67 6.55 -0.16
N ILE A 34 10.43 6.77 -0.56
CA ILE A 34 9.36 7.20 0.33
C ILE A 34 8.12 6.35 0.06
N ALA A 35 7.42 5.97 1.12
CA ALA A 35 6.19 5.21 1.05
C ALA A 35 5.11 5.96 1.85
N PHE A 36 3.87 5.86 1.40
CA PHE A 36 2.70 6.44 2.06
C PHE A 36 1.61 5.39 2.15
N LYS A 37 0.82 5.44 3.23
CA LYS A 37 -0.46 4.72 3.29
C LYS A 37 -1.46 5.41 2.36
N SER A 38 -2.30 4.62 1.68
CA SER A 38 -3.32 5.20 0.80
C SER A 38 -4.32 6.06 1.59
N GLU A 39 -4.58 5.67 2.83
CA GLU A 39 -5.46 6.34 3.78
C GLU A 39 -4.92 7.72 4.17
N GLU A 40 -3.60 7.89 4.25
CA GLU A 40 -2.97 9.21 4.50
C GLU A 40 -3.17 10.14 3.31
N LEU A 41 -2.98 9.62 2.09
CA LEU A 41 -3.23 10.37 0.88
C LEU A 41 -4.70 10.79 0.76
N LEU A 42 -5.64 9.90 1.10
CA LEU A 42 -7.07 10.20 1.09
C LEU A 42 -7.47 11.22 2.16
N ALA A 43 -6.92 11.09 3.37
CA ALA A 43 -7.27 11.97 4.48
C ALA A 43 -6.64 13.37 4.36
N SER A 44 -5.45 13.49 3.76
CA SER A 44 -4.74 14.75 3.65
C SER A 44 -3.86 14.84 2.39
N PRO A 45 -4.46 14.94 1.18
CA PRO A 45 -3.70 14.97 -0.07
C PRO A 45 -2.66 16.08 -0.13
N ALA A 46 -3.01 17.28 0.36
CA ALA A 46 -2.10 18.44 0.36
C ALA A 46 -0.83 18.20 1.21
N ALA A 47 -0.97 17.53 2.35
CA ALA A 47 0.17 17.24 3.24
C ALA A 47 1.10 16.17 2.63
N VAL A 48 0.53 15.13 2.02
CA VAL A 48 1.31 14.10 1.31
C VAL A 48 2.03 14.71 0.11
N LEU A 49 1.36 15.54 -0.68
CA LEU A 49 1.99 16.23 -1.82
C LEU A 49 3.10 17.20 -1.40
N ALA A 50 2.93 17.92 -0.29
CA ALA A 50 4.00 18.76 0.27
C ALA A 50 5.23 17.91 0.64
N THR A 51 5.01 16.78 1.32
CA THR A 51 6.09 15.83 1.68
C THR A 51 6.80 15.29 0.43
N ILE A 52 6.05 14.97 -0.63
CA ILE A 52 6.61 14.54 -1.92
C ILE A 52 7.45 15.65 -2.56
N ALA A 53 6.97 16.90 -2.56
CA ALA A 53 7.70 18.03 -3.14
C ALA A 53 9.03 18.26 -2.40
N ASP A 54 9.00 18.21 -1.07
CA ASP A 54 10.19 18.33 -0.22
C ASP A 54 11.18 17.18 -0.47
N PHE A 55 10.69 15.94 -0.52
CA PHE A 55 11.51 14.76 -0.81
C PHE A 55 12.19 14.83 -2.19
N LEU A 56 11.49 15.35 -3.20
CA LEU A 56 12.02 15.53 -4.55
C LEU A 56 12.88 16.79 -4.70
N GLY A 57 12.88 17.70 -3.72
CA GLY A 57 13.59 18.98 -3.78
C GLY A 57 13.03 19.94 -4.85
N ILE A 58 11.71 19.91 -5.07
CA ILE A 58 11.02 20.76 -6.06
C ILE A 58 10.17 21.83 -5.39
N ALA A 59 9.67 22.79 -6.19
CA ALA A 59 8.71 23.77 -5.71
C ALA A 59 7.41 23.06 -5.24
N PRO A 60 6.71 23.60 -4.22
CA PRO A 60 5.45 23.05 -3.76
C PRO A 60 4.43 22.92 -4.89
N PHE A 61 3.62 21.87 -4.86
CA PHE A 61 2.51 21.71 -5.79
C PHE A 61 1.51 22.86 -5.63
N PRO A 62 0.89 23.35 -6.72
CA PRO A 62 -0.24 24.26 -6.61
C PRO A 62 -1.40 23.58 -5.87
N PRO A 63 -2.37 24.33 -5.32
CA PRO A 63 -3.56 23.74 -4.72
C PRO A 63 -4.22 22.75 -5.68
N VAL A 64 -4.29 21.49 -5.27
CA VAL A 64 -4.91 20.40 -6.05
C VAL A 64 -6.28 20.12 -5.47
N ALA A 65 -7.31 20.09 -6.32
CA ALA A 65 -8.63 19.64 -5.92
C ALA A 65 -8.59 18.14 -5.57
N GLU A 66 -9.27 17.75 -4.51
CA GLU A 66 -9.43 16.34 -4.14
C GLU A 66 -10.09 15.58 -5.30
N LYS A 67 -9.48 14.47 -5.70
CA LYS A 67 -9.98 13.64 -6.79
C LYS A 67 -9.89 12.17 -6.41
N THR A 68 -11.05 11.55 -6.22
CA THR A 68 -11.17 10.10 -6.21
C THR A 68 -11.42 9.65 -7.65
N ALA A 69 -10.47 8.94 -8.25
CA ALA A 69 -10.60 8.35 -9.57
C ALA A 69 -10.63 6.82 -9.45
N HIS A 70 -11.37 6.15 -10.33
CA HIS A 70 -11.50 4.69 -10.33
C HIS A 70 -12.03 4.10 -9.00
N ALA A 71 -12.88 4.84 -8.29
CA ALA A 71 -13.72 4.23 -7.26
C ALA A 71 -14.62 3.20 -7.94
N GLY A 72 -14.32 1.92 -7.75
CA GLY A 72 -15.16 0.83 -8.21
C GLY A 72 -16.29 0.65 -7.22
N ASP A 73 -17.52 0.74 -7.70
CA ASP A 73 -18.67 0.25 -6.95
C ASP A 73 -18.67 -1.28 -7.04
N TYR A 74 -18.55 -1.94 -5.89
CA TYR A 74 -18.67 -3.38 -5.79
C TYR A 74 -20.07 -3.72 -5.29
N ASP A 75 -20.87 -4.37 -6.14
CA ASP A 75 -22.23 -4.79 -5.78
C ASP A 75 -22.25 -5.89 -4.70
N THR A 76 -21.12 -6.55 -4.45
CA THR A 76 -21.00 -7.67 -3.52
C THR A 76 -19.90 -7.40 -2.50
N ALA A 77 -20.25 -7.56 -1.22
CA ALA A 77 -19.27 -7.56 -0.15
C ALA A 77 -18.37 -8.80 -0.22
N MET A 78 -17.12 -8.67 0.22
CA MET A 78 -16.23 -9.83 0.35
C MET A 78 -16.80 -10.82 1.37
N ASP A 79 -16.74 -12.11 1.02
CA ASP A 79 -17.11 -13.19 1.93
C ASP A 79 -16.22 -13.21 3.19
N GLU A 80 -16.82 -13.46 4.35
CA GLU A 80 -16.13 -13.38 5.65
C GLU A 80 -15.12 -14.52 5.86
N GLU A 81 -15.34 -15.70 5.26
CA GLU A 81 -14.35 -16.78 5.29
C GLU A 81 -13.15 -16.43 4.42
N ALA A 82 -13.39 -15.87 3.23
CA ALA A 82 -12.33 -15.36 2.37
C ALA A 82 -11.53 -14.24 3.06
N ARG A 83 -12.22 -13.34 3.77
CA ARG A 83 -11.60 -12.27 4.57
C ARG A 83 -10.67 -12.83 5.64
N ARG A 84 -11.17 -13.73 6.50
CA ARG A 84 -10.37 -14.37 7.55
C ARG A 84 -9.18 -15.13 6.98
N TYR A 85 -9.35 -15.82 5.85
CA TYR A 85 -8.26 -16.49 5.16
C TYR A 85 -7.18 -15.49 4.70
N LEU A 86 -7.56 -14.38 4.07
CA LEU A 86 -6.61 -13.38 3.58
C LEU A 86 -5.90 -12.66 4.73
N VAL A 87 -6.61 -12.33 5.82
CA VAL A 87 -5.98 -11.77 7.03
C VAL A 87 -4.92 -12.74 7.56
N ALA A 88 -5.22 -14.03 7.68
CA ALA A 88 -4.25 -15.03 8.14
C ALA A 88 -3.05 -15.17 7.18
N VAL A 89 -3.25 -15.01 5.87
CA VAL A 89 -2.17 -15.03 4.87
C VAL A 89 -1.26 -13.80 4.99
N PHE A 90 -1.83 -12.62 5.21
CA PHE A 90 -1.07 -11.36 5.24
C PHE A 90 -0.54 -10.97 6.61
N GLU A 91 -1.07 -11.52 7.72
CA GLU A 91 -0.66 -11.12 9.07
C GLU A 91 0.86 -11.16 9.30
N PRO A 92 1.61 -12.24 8.96
CA PRO A 92 3.06 -12.24 9.14
C PRO A 92 3.78 -11.19 8.31
N GLU A 93 3.24 -10.86 7.14
CA GLU A 93 3.78 -9.84 6.25
C GLU A 93 3.55 -8.44 6.82
N ILE A 94 2.32 -8.15 7.28
CA ILE A 94 1.95 -6.86 7.82
C ILE A 94 2.79 -6.55 9.05
N ARG A 95 3.01 -7.53 9.93
CA ARG A 95 3.92 -7.37 11.09
C ARG A 95 5.36 -7.06 10.68
N GLU A 96 5.86 -7.68 9.61
CA GLU A 96 7.18 -7.36 9.08
C GLU A 96 7.21 -5.96 8.43
N LEU A 97 6.15 -5.56 7.75
CA LEU A 97 6.03 -4.22 7.16
C LEU A 97 6.04 -3.14 8.25
N GLU A 98 5.26 -3.33 9.32
CA GLU A 98 5.24 -2.47 10.52
C GLU A 98 6.67 -2.33 11.08
N ARG A 99 7.41 -3.44 11.20
CA ARG A 99 8.80 -3.43 11.67
C ARG A 99 9.75 -2.69 10.72
N LEU A 100 9.56 -2.79 9.41
CA LEU A 100 10.44 -2.19 8.41
C LEU A 100 10.25 -0.67 8.29
N LEU A 101 9.01 -0.21 8.38
CA LEU A 101 8.59 1.17 8.15
C LEU A 101 8.27 1.95 9.43
N GLY A 102 8.11 1.27 10.57
CA GLY A 102 7.66 1.88 11.83
C GLY A 102 6.20 2.32 11.80
N TRP A 103 5.39 1.72 10.92
CA TRP A 103 3.97 2.04 10.78
C TRP A 103 3.10 1.28 11.78
N ASP A 104 1.92 1.82 12.04
CA ASP A 104 0.78 1.06 12.57
C ASP A 104 -0.16 0.72 11.40
N CYS A 105 -0.31 -0.57 11.16
CA CYS A 105 -1.16 -1.19 10.14
C CYS A 105 -2.20 -2.12 10.79
N SER A 106 -2.47 -1.97 12.08
CA SER A 106 -3.44 -2.81 12.82
C SER A 106 -4.84 -2.77 12.22
N ASP A 107 -5.22 -1.66 11.59
CA ASP A 107 -6.50 -1.50 10.89
C ASP A 107 -6.65 -2.44 9.69
N TRP A 108 -5.55 -2.90 9.09
CA TRP A 108 -5.55 -3.83 7.94
C TRP A 108 -5.80 -5.28 8.34
N LEU A 109 -5.64 -5.61 9.63
CA LEU A 109 -5.87 -6.94 10.19
C LEU A 109 -7.28 -7.12 10.77
N ARG A 110 -8.08 -6.05 10.78
CA ARG A 110 -9.48 -6.07 11.22
C ARG A 110 -10.37 -6.52 10.10
#